data_AF-A0A7R9ZZE7-F1
#
_entry.id   AF-A0A7R9ZZE7-F1
#
_cell.length_a   1.000
_cell.length_b   1.000
_cell.length_c   1.000
_cell.angle_alpha   90.00
_cell.angle_beta   90.00
_cell.angle_gamma   90.00
#
_symmetry.space_group_name_H-M   'P 1'
#
loop_
_entity.id
_entity.type
_entity.pdbx_description
1 polymer ?
#
loop_
_entity_poly.entity_id
_entity_poly.type
_entity_poly.pdbx_seq_one_letter_code
_entity_poly.pdbx_strand_id
1 'polypeptide(L)'
;RCLPLGDVLWLWREDSPGSEAGGAAPACEYVAGWVVERKTFHDLSASIMDGRYDEQKIRLLEAPGLDGVVYLVEGAGPLFGVAELTAAEKAAAAGAGRGFGQRLLNRSLPTATLSTTAAHTQLISGFHVVHTTSTSHTVTFLVAMHRALQEFGPPGLGERAACGGAVPYREFAERTRKTCQPRAFEAFGRMLRVVPHCGPEATEALVDEFQTPHAFAAALRDSSDTDLLLRLKARRGGRAPVSASALAACRELFVA
;
A
#
# COMPACT_ATOMS: atom_id res chain seq x y z
N ARG A 1 -0.56 -2.45 -20.99
CA ARG A 1 0.41 -3.41 -20.42
C ARG A 1 -0.02 -3.74 -19.01
N CYS A 2 0.28 -4.91 -18.47
CA CYS A 2 0.10 -5.17 -17.04
C CYS A 2 1.24 -4.49 -16.28
N LEU A 3 0.93 -3.56 -15.38
CA LEU A 3 1.92 -2.88 -14.56
C LEU A 3 2.22 -3.71 -13.30
N PRO A 4 3.50 -3.83 -12.88
CA PRO A 4 3.85 -4.50 -11.63
C PRO A 4 3.50 -3.67 -10.38
N LEU A 5 3.34 -2.36 -10.56
CA LEU A 5 3.05 -1.38 -9.53
C LEU A 5 2.39 -0.14 -10.14
N GLY A 6 1.41 0.43 -9.42
CA GLY A 6 0.60 1.56 -9.88
C GLY A 6 -0.44 1.18 -10.94
N ASP A 7 -1.35 2.12 -11.21
CA ASP A 7 -2.40 1.98 -12.23
C ASP A 7 -2.04 2.68 -13.55
N VAL A 8 -1.30 3.79 -13.46
CA VAL A 8 -0.83 4.54 -14.62
C VAL A 8 0.63 4.92 -14.43
N LEU A 9 1.44 4.72 -15.47
CA LEU A 9 2.87 5.06 -15.49
C LEU A 9 3.20 5.66 -16.86
N TRP A 10 4.10 6.64 -16.88
CA TRP A 10 4.64 7.18 -18.14
C TRP A 10 6.03 6.62 -18.40
N LEU A 11 6.31 6.35 -19.68
CA LEU A 11 7.59 5.88 -20.18
C LEU A 11 8.09 6.81 -21.26
N TRP A 12 9.38 7.10 -21.22
CA TRP A 12 10.11 7.67 -22.33
C TRP A 12 10.57 6.54 -23.24
N ARG A 13 10.14 6.57 -24.49
CA ARG A 13 10.55 5.61 -25.51
C ARG A 13 11.46 6.29 -26.51
N GLU A 14 12.58 5.67 -26.81
CA GLU A 14 13.48 6.12 -27.87
C GLU A 14 12.86 5.83 -29.25
N ASP A 15 12.81 6.85 -30.11
CA ASP A 15 12.39 6.68 -31.50
C ASP A 15 13.45 5.86 -32.24
N SER A 16 13.15 4.59 -32.53
CA SER A 16 14.05 3.70 -33.26
C SER A 16 13.94 3.99 -34.76
N PRO A 17 15.01 4.44 -35.46
CA PRO A 17 14.94 4.83 -36.88
C PRO A 17 14.97 3.61 -37.84
N GLY A 18 14.17 2.56 -37.61
CA GLY A 18 14.25 1.34 -38.42
C GLY A 18 13.17 0.26 -38.24
N SER A 19 11.97 0.61 -37.78
CA SER A 19 10.89 -0.35 -37.49
C SER A 19 10.19 -0.98 -38.73
N GLU A 20 10.80 -0.94 -39.92
CA GLU A 20 10.18 -1.51 -41.14
C GLU A 20 10.78 -2.84 -41.63
N ALA A 21 11.77 -3.42 -40.95
CA ALA A 21 12.34 -4.72 -41.36
C ALA A 21 12.48 -5.72 -40.20
N GLY A 22 11.47 -6.56 -40.03
CA GLY A 22 11.58 -8.00 -39.70
C GLY A 22 12.26 -8.48 -38.41
N GLY A 23 12.81 -7.60 -37.57
CA GLY A 23 13.54 -8.02 -36.37
C GLY A 23 13.93 -6.83 -35.50
N ALA A 24 12.95 -6.06 -35.04
CA ALA A 24 13.20 -4.89 -34.21
C ALA A 24 13.71 -5.31 -32.81
N ALA A 25 14.92 -4.88 -32.45
CA ALA A 25 15.34 -4.84 -31.05
C ALA A 25 14.28 -4.07 -30.23
N PRO A 26 13.96 -4.50 -29.00
CA PRO A 26 12.98 -3.80 -28.20
C PRO A 26 13.43 -2.35 -27.99
N ALA A 27 12.58 -1.39 -28.37
CA ALA A 27 12.87 0.04 -28.15
C ALA A 27 13.25 0.26 -26.68
N CYS A 28 14.31 1.03 -26.45
CA CYS A 28 14.73 1.38 -25.10
C CYS A 28 13.64 2.21 -24.43
N GLU A 29 13.17 1.75 -23.27
CA GLU A 29 12.11 2.38 -22.50
C GLU A 29 12.60 2.70 -21.10
N TYR A 30 12.37 3.94 -20.68
CA TYR A 30 12.78 4.45 -19.38
C TYR A 30 11.58 4.99 -18.61
N VAL A 31 11.59 4.83 -17.30
CA VAL A 31 10.53 5.36 -16.43
C VAL A 31 10.61 6.89 -16.40
N ALA A 32 9.46 7.56 -16.54
CA ALA A 32 9.40 9.02 -16.60
C ALA A 32 9.40 9.73 -15.24
N GLY A 33 9.57 9.00 -14.13
CA GLY A 33 9.56 9.58 -12.78
C GLY A 33 8.19 9.62 -12.09
N TRP A 34 7.09 9.41 -12.82
CA TRP A 34 5.74 9.63 -12.25
C TRP A 34 4.84 8.41 -12.40
N VAL A 35 4.18 8.05 -11.30
CA VAL A 35 3.17 6.98 -11.25
C VAL A 35 1.87 7.50 -10.63
N VAL A 36 0.73 6.99 -11.09
CA VAL A 36 -0.58 7.20 -10.47
C VAL A 36 -1.08 5.90 -9.84
N GLU A 37 -1.47 5.97 -8.58
CA GLU A 37 -2.28 4.95 -7.90
C GLU A 37 -3.70 5.52 -7.77
N ARG A 38 -4.66 4.92 -8.47
CA ARG A 38 -6.07 5.33 -8.47
C ARG A 38 -6.85 4.48 -7.48
N LYS A 39 -7.56 5.13 -6.56
CA LYS A 39 -8.53 4.47 -5.68
C LYS A 39 -9.90 5.11 -5.78
N THR A 40 -10.93 4.29 -5.91
CA THR A 40 -12.29 4.75 -5.59
C THR A 40 -12.45 4.88 -4.07
N PHE A 41 -13.43 5.63 -3.58
CA PHE A 41 -13.74 5.66 -2.14
C PHE A 41 -14.02 4.27 -1.54
N HIS A 42 -14.65 3.39 -2.32
CA HIS A 42 -14.92 2.02 -1.90
C HIS A 42 -13.62 1.21 -1.80
N ASP A 43 -12.76 1.27 -2.83
CA ASP A 43 -11.48 0.54 -2.84
C ASP A 43 -10.53 1.06 -1.76
N LEU A 44 -10.51 2.38 -1.53
CA LEU A 44 -9.74 2.99 -0.45
C LEU A 44 -10.22 2.46 0.91
N SER A 45 -11.55 2.47 1.14
CA SER A 45 -12.14 1.91 2.36
C SER A 45 -11.73 0.45 2.56
N ALA A 46 -11.91 -0.37 1.54
CA ALA A 46 -11.56 -1.78 1.57
C ALA A 46 -10.07 -1.97 1.90
N SER A 47 -9.18 -1.22 1.24
CA SER A 47 -7.72 -1.31 1.43
C SER A 47 -7.24 -0.94 2.83
N ILE A 48 -7.95 -0.02 3.50
CA ILE A 48 -7.65 0.36 4.89
C ILE A 48 -8.10 -0.77 5.83
N MET A 49 -9.31 -1.30 5.61
CA MET A 49 -9.87 -2.35 6.47
C MET A 49 -9.17 -3.69 6.34
N ASP A 50 -8.65 -4.03 5.17
CA ASP A 50 -7.90 -5.26 4.93
C ASP A 50 -6.39 -5.10 5.17
N GLY A 51 -5.93 -3.91 5.55
CA GLY A 51 -4.54 -3.60 5.86
C GLY A 51 -3.61 -3.51 4.65
N ARG A 52 -4.12 -3.60 3.41
CA ARG A 52 -3.30 -3.50 2.19
C ARG A 52 -2.88 -2.06 1.86
N TYR A 53 -3.52 -1.05 2.45
CA TYR A 53 -3.23 0.36 2.20
C TYR A 53 -1.77 0.72 2.51
N ASP A 54 -1.23 0.31 3.66
CA ASP A 54 0.17 0.61 4.01
C ASP A 54 1.17 -0.19 3.16
N GLU A 55 0.89 -1.48 2.90
CA GLU A 55 1.73 -2.31 2.00
C GLU A 55 1.83 -1.68 0.60
N GLN A 56 0.71 -1.19 0.05
CA GLN A 56 0.68 -0.56 -1.26
C GLN A 56 1.51 0.74 -1.30
N LYS A 57 1.38 1.60 -0.29
CA LYS A 57 2.17 2.84 -0.20
C LYS A 57 3.66 2.57 -0.06
N ILE A 58 4.05 1.62 0.78
CA ILE A 58 5.46 1.28 0.98
C ILE A 58 6.08 0.82 -0.35
N ARG A 59 5.37 -0.05 -1.09
CA ARG A 59 5.84 -0.48 -2.42
C ARG A 59 6.00 0.67 -3.42
N LEU A 60 5.13 1.68 -3.36
CA LEU A 60 5.22 2.89 -4.18
C LEU A 60 6.40 3.78 -3.78
N LEU A 61 6.69 3.91 -2.48
CA LEU A 61 7.82 4.68 -1.95
C LEU A 61 9.18 4.04 -2.27
N GLU A 62 9.25 2.72 -2.24
CA GLU A 62 10.49 1.96 -2.45
C GLU A 62 10.80 1.73 -3.95
N ALA A 63 9.90 2.12 -4.84
CA ALA A 63 10.04 1.86 -6.26
C ALA A 63 11.14 2.75 -6.88
N PRO A 64 12.07 2.16 -7.65
CA PRO A 64 13.18 2.91 -8.23
C PRO A 64 12.72 3.82 -9.36
N GLY A 65 13.40 4.96 -9.55
CA GLY A 65 13.16 5.84 -10.70
C GLY A 65 11.82 6.55 -10.68
N LEU A 66 11.17 6.65 -9.52
CA LEU A 66 10.04 7.53 -9.29
C LEU A 66 10.50 8.80 -8.58
N ASP A 67 10.23 9.94 -9.20
CA ASP A 67 10.38 11.28 -8.64
C ASP A 67 9.14 11.68 -7.81
N GLY A 68 7.97 11.13 -8.17
CA GLY A 68 6.71 11.45 -7.49
C GLY A 68 5.60 10.43 -7.71
N VAL A 69 4.77 10.28 -6.68
CA VAL A 69 3.59 9.41 -6.68
C VAL A 69 2.34 10.28 -6.59
N VAL A 70 1.43 10.13 -7.56
CA VAL A 70 0.10 10.74 -7.53
C VAL A 70 -0.89 9.73 -6.98
N TYR A 71 -1.51 10.05 -5.85
CA TYR A 71 -2.56 9.24 -5.25
C TYR A 71 -3.92 9.83 -5.63
N LEU A 72 -4.54 9.28 -6.67
CA LEU A 72 -5.78 9.79 -7.24
C LEU A 72 -6.98 9.12 -6.57
N VAL A 73 -7.76 9.90 -5.83
CA VAL A 73 -8.94 9.41 -5.12
C VAL A 73 -10.21 9.86 -5.85
N GLU A 74 -10.92 8.89 -6.42
CA GLU A 74 -12.13 9.09 -7.21
C GLU A 74 -13.40 8.84 -6.38
N GLY A 75 -14.32 9.80 -6.38
CA GLY A 75 -15.65 9.66 -5.77
C GLY A 75 -16.46 10.95 -5.83
N ALA A 76 -17.80 10.83 -5.89
CA ALA A 76 -18.67 12.00 -6.04
C ALA A 76 -18.73 12.89 -4.79
N GLY A 77 -18.41 12.35 -3.61
CA GLY A 77 -18.40 13.08 -2.35
C GLY A 77 -17.10 13.86 -2.11
N PRO A 78 -17.10 14.80 -1.16
CA PRO A 78 -15.92 15.59 -0.83
C PRO A 78 -14.84 14.74 -0.15
N LEU A 79 -13.60 14.82 -0.66
CA LEU A 79 -12.44 14.16 -0.05
C LEU A 79 -11.80 15.00 1.06
N PHE A 80 -11.65 16.30 0.84
CA PHE A 80 -11.04 17.23 1.80
C PHE A 80 -12.11 18.09 2.47
N GLY A 81 -12.04 18.21 3.80
CA GLY A 81 -12.87 19.11 4.59
C GLY A 81 -14.02 18.45 5.36
N VAL A 82 -14.56 19.21 6.31
CA VAL A 82 -15.78 18.88 7.07
C VAL A 82 -16.97 19.28 6.19
N ALA A 83 -17.33 18.46 5.22
CA ALA A 83 -18.57 18.70 4.50
C ALA A 83 -19.73 18.37 5.44
N GLU A 84 -20.54 19.38 5.78
CA GLU A 84 -21.90 19.12 6.25
C GLU A 84 -22.61 18.36 5.14
N LEU A 85 -22.71 17.04 5.29
CA LEU A 85 -23.52 16.21 4.41
C LEU A 85 -24.90 16.86 4.33
N THR A 86 -25.32 17.21 3.13
CA THR A 86 -26.66 17.76 2.90
C THR A 86 -27.70 16.74 3.38
N ALA A 87 -28.90 17.19 3.75
CA ALA A 87 -29.96 16.29 4.21
C ALA A 87 -30.25 15.16 3.19
N ALA A 88 -30.05 15.44 1.89
CA ALA A 88 -30.18 14.47 0.80
C ALA A 88 -29.08 13.39 0.81
N GLU A 89 -27.82 13.76 1.05
CA GLU A 89 -26.70 12.82 1.15
C GLU A 89 -26.77 11.98 2.43
N LYS A 90 -27.23 12.59 3.54
CA LYS A 90 -27.56 11.86 4.78
C LYS A 90 -28.70 10.86 4.55
N ALA A 91 -29.73 11.23 3.78
CA ALA A 91 -30.85 10.35 3.45
C ALA A 91 -30.44 9.19 2.52
N ALA A 92 -29.58 9.44 1.54
CA ALA A 92 -29.03 8.41 0.66
C ALA A 92 -28.13 7.41 1.42
N ALA A 93 -27.28 7.92 2.33
CA ALA A 93 -26.47 7.08 3.22
C ALA A 93 -27.31 6.29 4.23
N ALA A 94 -28.42 6.87 4.73
CA ALA A 94 -29.35 6.19 5.65
C ALA A 94 -30.25 5.16 4.95
N GLY A 95 -30.56 5.35 3.65
CA GLY A 95 -31.40 4.46 2.85
C GLY A 95 -30.72 3.16 2.42
N ALA A 96 -29.38 3.11 2.37
CA ALA A 96 -28.60 1.97 1.88
C ALA A 96 -28.36 0.86 2.93
N GLY A 97 -28.91 0.96 4.15
CA GLY A 97 -28.45 0.17 5.31
C GLY A 97 -29.51 -0.52 6.16
N ARG A 98 -30.68 -0.88 5.60
CA ARG A 98 -31.80 -1.47 6.37
C ARG A 98 -31.76 -2.99 6.59
N GLY A 99 -30.70 -3.69 6.19
CA GLY A 99 -30.52 -5.12 6.49
C GLY A 99 -29.27 -5.39 7.32
N PHE A 100 -29.39 -6.16 8.42
CA PHE A 100 -28.25 -6.66 9.22
C PHE A 100 -27.20 -7.36 8.34
N GLY A 101 -27.64 -8.10 7.31
CA GLY A 101 -26.75 -8.74 6.32
C GLY A 101 -26.12 -7.78 5.29
N GLN A 102 -26.68 -6.59 5.06
CA GLN A 102 -26.21 -5.65 4.04
C GLN A 102 -25.10 -4.72 4.55
N ARG A 103 -25.03 -4.50 5.87
CA ARG A 103 -23.92 -3.78 6.54
C ARG A 103 -22.59 -4.54 6.49
N LEU A 104 -22.63 -5.87 6.36
CA LEU A 104 -21.44 -6.70 6.18
C LEU A 104 -20.88 -6.61 4.76
N LEU A 105 -21.74 -6.31 3.77
CA LEU A 105 -21.36 -6.23 2.36
C LEU A 105 -20.93 -4.81 1.95
N ASN A 106 -21.50 -3.77 2.56
CA ASN A 106 -21.24 -2.37 2.21
C ASN A 106 -20.29 -1.70 3.22
N ARG A 107 -19.10 -2.28 3.39
CA ARG A 107 -18.01 -1.76 4.23
C ARG A 107 -17.37 -0.53 3.57
N SER A 108 -18.07 0.59 3.54
CA SER A 108 -17.48 1.89 3.21
C SER A 108 -17.12 2.61 4.51
N LEU A 109 -15.89 3.10 4.64
CA LEU A 109 -15.48 3.88 5.81
C LEU A 109 -16.16 5.26 5.80
N PRO A 110 -16.33 5.90 6.96
CA PRO A 110 -16.81 7.28 7.04
C PRO A 110 -15.93 8.22 6.21
N THR A 111 -16.53 9.23 5.59
CA THR A 111 -15.82 10.25 4.80
C THR A 111 -14.73 10.95 5.59
N ALA A 112 -14.94 11.19 6.90
CA ALA A 112 -13.93 11.76 7.79
C ALA A 112 -12.67 10.88 7.90
N THR A 113 -12.82 9.55 7.92
CA THR A 113 -11.71 8.60 7.94
C THR A 113 -10.96 8.61 6.60
N LEU A 114 -11.68 8.67 5.48
CA LEU A 114 -11.06 8.78 4.15
C LEU A 114 -10.31 10.10 4.00
N SER A 115 -10.89 11.20 4.47
CA SER A 115 -10.27 12.53 4.46
C SER A 115 -8.97 12.56 5.28
N THR A 116 -9.02 12.00 6.50
CA THR A 116 -7.83 11.87 7.35
C THR A 116 -6.76 11.00 6.70
N THR A 117 -7.17 9.91 6.05
CA THR A 117 -6.25 9.02 5.33
C THR A 117 -5.61 9.72 4.14
N ALA A 118 -6.38 10.49 3.37
CA ALA A 118 -5.87 11.30 2.27
C ALA A 118 -4.88 12.36 2.75
N ALA A 119 -5.21 13.09 3.82
CA ALA A 119 -4.29 14.05 4.43
C ALA A 119 -3.01 13.38 4.94
N HIS A 120 -3.12 12.19 5.56
CA HIS A 120 -1.95 11.42 5.98
C HIS A 120 -1.09 10.97 4.78
N THR A 121 -1.70 10.46 3.70
CA THR A 121 -0.98 10.11 2.47
C THR A 121 -0.23 11.32 1.89
N GLN A 122 -0.84 12.50 1.93
CA GLN A 122 -0.22 13.72 1.41
C GLN A 122 0.91 14.24 2.29
N LEU A 123 0.67 14.36 3.61
CA LEU A 123 1.59 15.01 4.53
C LEU A 123 2.70 14.09 5.04
N ILE A 124 2.37 12.83 5.32
CA ILE A 124 3.31 11.88 5.92
C ILE A 124 4.04 11.08 4.85
N SER A 125 3.31 10.56 3.85
CA SER A 125 3.94 9.80 2.76
C SER A 125 4.50 10.68 1.64
N GLY A 126 4.18 11.99 1.62
CA GLY A 126 4.67 12.91 0.60
C GLY A 126 4.05 12.71 -0.79
N PHE A 127 2.94 11.97 -0.89
CA PHE A 127 2.28 11.72 -2.16
C PHE A 127 1.46 12.94 -2.60
N HIS A 128 1.36 13.14 -3.91
CA HIS A 128 0.46 14.14 -4.48
C HIS A 128 -0.97 13.59 -4.51
N VAL A 129 -1.78 13.94 -3.51
CA VAL A 129 -3.17 13.49 -3.46
C VAL A 129 -4.02 14.37 -4.36
N VAL A 130 -4.71 13.74 -5.32
CA VAL A 130 -5.61 14.41 -6.27
C VAL A 130 -7.00 13.83 -6.09
N HIS A 131 -8.00 14.69 -5.99
CA HIS A 131 -9.40 14.26 -5.92
C HIS A 131 -10.09 14.45 -7.26
N THR A 132 -10.78 13.42 -7.72
CA THR A 132 -11.64 13.49 -8.91
C THR A 132 -13.05 13.00 -8.57
N THR A 133 -14.05 13.61 -9.22
CA THR A 133 -15.47 13.36 -8.91
C THR A 133 -16.11 12.31 -9.79
N SER A 134 -15.48 12.01 -10.93
CA SER A 134 -15.97 11.06 -11.92
C SER A 134 -14.81 10.52 -12.75
N THR A 135 -15.07 9.40 -13.44
CA THR A 135 -14.10 8.81 -14.39
C THR A 135 -13.72 9.80 -15.50
N SER A 136 -14.67 10.60 -16.00
CA SER A 136 -14.37 11.63 -17.01
C SER A 136 -13.39 12.69 -16.48
N HIS A 137 -13.56 13.12 -15.22
CA HIS A 137 -12.63 14.04 -14.58
C HIS A 137 -11.24 13.40 -14.40
N THR A 138 -11.18 12.13 -14.00
CA THR A 138 -9.94 11.35 -13.94
C THR A 138 -9.22 11.30 -15.29
N VAL A 139 -9.95 11.03 -16.38
CA VAL A 139 -9.36 11.02 -17.73
C VAL A 139 -8.80 12.39 -18.09
N THR A 140 -9.54 13.48 -17.84
CA THR A 140 -9.06 14.85 -18.09
C THR A 140 -7.77 15.14 -17.33
N PHE A 141 -7.68 14.74 -16.06
CA PHE A 141 -6.47 14.89 -15.26
C PHE A 141 -5.28 14.12 -15.87
N LEU A 142 -5.48 12.86 -16.24
CA LEU A 142 -4.43 12.03 -16.85
C LEU A 142 -3.94 12.59 -18.19
N VAL A 143 -4.85 13.12 -19.01
CA VAL A 143 -4.50 13.79 -20.27
C VAL A 143 -3.68 15.06 -20.02
N ALA A 144 -4.08 15.87 -19.03
CA ALA A 144 -3.33 17.07 -18.66
C ALA A 144 -1.93 16.73 -18.15
N MET A 145 -1.81 15.71 -17.30
CA MET A 145 -0.51 15.24 -16.79
C MET A 145 0.38 14.70 -17.90
N HIS A 146 -0.19 13.95 -18.86
CA HIS A 146 0.55 13.49 -20.04
C HIS A 146 1.13 14.65 -20.86
N ARG A 147 0.32 15.69 -21.13
CA ARG A 147 0.78 16.88 -21.87
C ARG A 147 1.85 17.65 -21.11
N ALA A 148 1.68 17.81 -19.80
CA ALA A 148 2.68 18.46 -18.96
C ALA A 148 4.01 17.70 -18.99
N LEU A 149 3.99 16.36 -18.91
CA LEU A 149 5.20 15.56 -19.04
C LEU A 149 5.84 15.71 -20.42
N GLN A 150 5.05 15.74 -21.50
CA GLN A 150 5.59 15.98 -22.84
C GLN A 150 6.28 17.34 -22.98
N GLU A 151 5.74 18.38 -22.36
CA GLU A 151 6.28 19.75 -22.43
C GLU A 151 7.50 19.94 -21.51
N PHE A 152 7.46 19.40 -20.30
CA PHE A 152 8.48 19.56 -19.27
C PHE A 152 9.43 18.37 -19.13
N GLY A 153 9.35 17.42 -20.07
CA GLY A 153 10.20 16.23 -20.07
C GLY A 153 11.69 16.60 -20.11
N PRO A 154 12.56 15.88 -19.39
CA PRO A 154 13.97 16.25 -19.33
C PRO A 154 14.63 16.11 -20.71
N PRO A 155 15.31 17.16 -21.21
CA PRO A 155 16.12 17.03 -22.42
C PRO A 155 17.30 16.08 -22.15
N GLY A 156 17.71 15.30 -23.16
CA GLY A 156 18.91 14.45 -23.07
C GLY A 156 18.71 13.15 -22.27
N LEU A 157 17.57 12.48 -22.42
CA LEU A 157 17.31 11.22 -21.71
C LEU A 157 18.37 10.14 -21.97
N GLY A 158 18.94 10.11 -23.18
CA GLY A 158 20.04 9.21 -23.55
C GLY A 158 21.33 9.47 -22.77
N GLU A 159 21.66 10.74 -22.49
CA GLU A 159 22.82 11.10 -21.66
C GLU A 159 22.59 10.77 -20.19
N ARG A 160 21.37 11.00 -19.69
CA ARG A 160 20.97 10.58 -18.34
C ARG A 160 20.98 9.06 -18.18
N ALA A 161 20.56 8.32 -19.20
CA ALA A 161 20.65 6.86 -19.21
C ALA A 161 22.11 6.39 -19.18
N ALA A 162 23.00 7.02 -19.96
CA ALA A 162 24.42 6.69 -19.99
C ALA A 162 25.12 6.96 -18.63
N CYS A 163 24.68 7.99 -17.90
CA CYS A 163 25.19 8.31 -16.55
C CYS A 163 24.47 7.55 -15.42
N GLY A 164 23.57 6.62 -15.72
CA GLY A 164 22.82 5.83 -14.73
C GLY A 164 21.69 6.58 -14.00
N GLY A 165 21.34 7.78 -14.46
CA GLY A 165 20.26 8.60 -13.89
C GLY A 165 18.86 8.26 -14.40
N ALA A 166 18.73 7.47 -15.46
CA ALA A 166 17.44 6.99 -15.98
C ALA A 166 17.26 5.50 -15.70
N VAL A 167 16.13 5.12 -15.11
CA VAL A 167 15.82 3.72 -14.79
C VAL A 167 15.11 3.05 -15.97
N PRO A 168 15.67 1.98 -16.57
CA PRO A 168 14.99 1.22 -17.60
C PRO A 168 13.69 0.59 -17.07
N TYR A 169 12.63 0.60 -17.88
CA TYR A 169 11.33 0.02 -17.47
C TYR A 169 11.46 -1.46 -17.08
N ARG A 170 12.35 -2.20 -17.74
CA ARG A 170 12.60 -3.61 -17.40
C ARG A 170 13.13 -3.77 -15.98
N GLU A 171 14.11 -2.95 -15.57
CA GLU A 171 14.65 -2.99 -14.22
C GLU A 171 13.57 -2.60 -13.18
N PHE A 172 12.83 -1.52 -13.45
CA PHE A 172 11.69 -1.12 -12.64
C PHE A 172 10.71 -2.28 -12.45
N ALA A 173 10.34 -2.94 -13.55
CA ALA A 173 9.35 -4.01 -13.53
C ALA A 173 9.82 -5.25 -12.78
N GLU A 174 11.10 -5.61 -12.91
CA GLU A 174 11.71 -6.73 -12.18
C GLU A 174 11.77 -6.45 -10.67
N ARG A 175 12.17 -5.23 -10.28
CA ARG A 175 12.32 -4.84 -8.86
C ARG A 175 11.00 -4.60 -8.13
N THR A 176 9.97 -4.15 -8.84
CA THR A 176 8.64 -3.84 -8.25
C THR A 176 7.67 -5.00 -8.34
N ARG A 177 8.04 -6.09 -9.03
CA ARG A 177 7.22 -7.29 -9.16
C ARG A 177 6.81 -7.81 -7.77
N LYS A 178 5.51 -8.02 -7.58
CA LYS A 178 5.00 -8.60 -6.34
C LYS A 178 5.59 -9.99 -6.12
N THR A 179 6.26 -10.19 -4.99
CA THR A 179 6.71 -11.51 -4.55
C THR A 179 5.50 -12.31 -4.09
N CYS A 180 5.32 -13.51 -4.63
CA CYS A 180 4.16 -14.35 -4.31
C CYS A 180 4.31 -15.13 -2.99
N GLN A 181 5.46 -15.04 -2.32
CA GLN A 181 5.77 -15.83 -1.14
C GLN A 181 6.37 -14.93 -0.06
N PRO A 182 5.57 -14.46 0.92
CA PRO A 182 6.13 -13.82 2.11
C PRO A 182 7.02 -14.83 2.83
N ARG A 183 8.10 -14.36 3.45
CA ARG A 183 8.95 -15.24 4.28
C ARG A 183 8.12 -15.77 5.44
N ALA A 184 8.43 -16.96 5.94
CA ALA A 184 7.65 -17.60 7.01
C ALA A 184 7.46 -16.69 8.24
N PHE A 185 8.49 -15.90 8.59
CA PHE A 185 8.43 -14.95 9.70
C PHE A 185 7.53 -13.73 9.41
N GLU A 186 7.46 -13.26 8.16
CA GLU A 186 6.58 -12.15 7.77
C GLU A 186 5.10 -12.59 7.81
N ALA A 187 4.83 -13.79 7.30
CA ALA A 187 3.51 -14.41 7.39
C ALA A 187 3.11 -14.62 8.86
N PHE A 188 4.03 -15.13 9.68
CA PHE A 188 3.81 -15.32 11.10
C PHE A 188 3.55 -14.00 11.84
N GLY A 189 4.32 -12.94 11.56
CA GLY A 189 4.09 -11.61 12.11
C GLY A 189 2.70 -11.07 11.76
N ARG A 190 2.24 -11.26 10.51
CA ARG A 190 0.88 -10.90 10.10
C ARG A 190 -0.19 -11.70 10.87
N MET A 191 0.04 -12.98 11.12
CA MET A 191 -0.86 -13.81 11.93
C MET A 191 -0.95 -13.28 13.37
N LEU A 192 0.18 -12.94 13.98
CA LEU A 192 0.22 -12.39 15.33
C LEU A 192 -0.52 -11.04 15.44
N ARG A 193 -0.46 -10.17 14.43
CA ARG A 193 -1.18 -8.88 14.43
C ARG A 193 -2.70 -9.00 14.47
N VAL A 194 -3.25 -10.18 14.16
CA VAL A 194 -4.68 -10.48 14.29
C VAL A 194 -5.06 -10.93 15.71
N VAL A 195 -4.09 -11.42 16.49
CA VAL A 195 -4.32 -11.88 17.86
C VAL A 195 -4.58 -10.67 18.78
N PRO A 196 -5.61 -10.72 19.65
CA PRO A 196 -5.85 -9.66 20.62
C PRO A 196 -4.60 -9.32 21.44
N HIS A 197 -4.40 -8.03 21.70
CA HIS A 197 -3.26 -7.50 22.47
C HIS A 197 -1.87 -7.69 21.83
N CYS A 198 -1.77 -8.24 20.61
CA CYS A 198 -0.53 -8.29 19.86
C CYS A 198 -0.31 -7.02 19.02
N GLY A 199 0.19 -5.99 19.70
CA GLY A 199 0.68 -4.74 19.10
C GLY A 199 1.92 -4.93 18.20
N PRO A 200 2.36 -3.90 17.46
CA PRO A 200 3.55 -3.99 16.61
C PRO A 200 4.80 -4.37 17.42
N GLU A 201 5.01 -3.75 18.58
CA GLU A 201 6.15 -4.06 19.47
C GLU A 201 6.12 -5.50 19.99
N ALA A 202 4.94 -6.01 20.32
CA ALA A 202 4.75 -7.38 20.78
C ALA A 202 5.02 -8.39 19.66
N THR A 203 4.48 -8.13 18.46
CA THR A 203 4.69 -8.96 17.28
C THR A 203 6.17 -9.01 16.90
N GLU A 204 6.85 -7.86 16.88
CA GLU A 204 8.27 -7.79 16.55
C GLU A 204 9.10 -8.61 17.55
N ALA A 205 8.88 -8.43 18.86
CA ALA A 205 9.57 -9.21 19.88
C ALA A 205 9.34 -10.73 19.77
N LEU A 206 8.12 -11.14 19.39
CA LEU A 206 7.78 -12.55 19.20
C LEU A 206 8.42 -13.13 17.93
N VAL A 207 8.45 -12.37 16.83
CA VAL A 207 9.03 -12.81 15.55
C VAL A 207 10.57 -12.84 15.61
N ASP A 208 11.18 -11.90 16.33
CA ASP A 208 12.63 -11.86 16.59
C ASP A 208 13.13 -13.10 17.36
N GLU A 209 12.28 -13.62 18.25
CA GLU A 209 12.56 -14.84 19.02
C GLU A 209 12.16 -16.11 18.26
N PHE A 210 10.98 -16.10 17.65
CA PHE A 210 10.36 -17.25 17.02
C PHE A 210 10.06 -16.94 15.55
N GLN A 211 10.98 -17.32 14.67
CA GLN A 211 10.84 -17.02 13.23
C GLN A 211 9.70 -17.80 12.54
N THR A 212 9.12 -18.81 13.19
CA THR A 212 8.05 -19.62 12.61
C THR A 212 6.93 -19.91 13.62
N PRO A 213 5.68 -20.12 13.14
CA PRO A 213 4.56 -20.51 14.00
C PRO A 213 4.83 -21.82 14.75
N HIS A 214 5.54 -22.76 14.12
CA HIS A 214 5.87 -24.05 14.71
C HIS A 214 6.84 -23.91 15.89
N ALA A 215 7.91 -23.13 15.71
CA ALA A 215 8.87 -22.85 16.79
C ALA A 215 8.21 -22.14 17.97
N PHE A 216 7.30 -21.20 17.70
CA PHE A 216 6.53 -20.53 18.74
C PHE A 216 5.59 -21.49 19.49
N ALA A 217 4.85 -22.34 18.77
CA ALA A 217 3.96 -23.32 19.38
C ALA A 217 4.72 -24.37 20.21
N ALA A 218 5.92 -24.77 19.79
CA ALA A 218 6.80 -25.64 20.58
C ALA A 218 7.22 -24.95 21.89
N ALA A 219 7.67 -23.70 21.82
CA ALA A 219 8.05 -22.93 23.00
C ALA A 219 6.89 -22.74 23.98
N LEU A 220 5.66 -22.51 23.48
CA LEU A 220 4.47 -22.45 24.32
C LEU A 220 4.19 -23.79 25.02
N ARG A 221 4.36 -24.94 24.37
CA ARG A 221 4.15 -26.25 25.01
C ARG A 221 5.22 -26.56 26.07
N ASP A 222 6.46 -26.19 25.79
CA ASP A 222 7.62 -26.64 26.58
C ASP A 222 7.97 -25.70 27.74
N SER A 223 7.49 -24.44 27.71
CA SER A 223 7.84 -23.40 28.69
C SER A 223 6.62 -22.82 29.40
N SER A 224 6.82 -22.38 30.65
CA SER A 224 5.80 -21.63 31.39
C SER A 224 5.67 -20.21 30.82
N ASP A 225 4.49 -19.60 30.98
CA ASP A 225 4.24 -18.23 30.51
C ASP A 225 5.18 -17.22 31.18
N THR A 226 5.52 -17.44 32.45
CA THR A 226 6.45 -16.58 33.20
C THR A 226 7.84 -16.60 32.59
N ASP A 227 8.35 -17.79 32.22
CA ASP A 227 9.68 -17.94 31.64
C ASP A 227 9.77 -17.28 30.27
N LEU A 228 8.72 -17.43 29.44
CA LEU A 228 8.65 -16.80 28.13
C LEU A 228 8.61 -15.28 28.23
N LEU A 229 7.82 -14.72 29.15
CA LEU A 229 7.75 -13.27 29.36
C LEU A 229 9.09 -12.71 29.87
N LEU A 230 9.78 -13.41 30.76
CA LEU A 230 11.10 -13.00 31.24
C LEU A 230 12.13 -13.05 30.13
N ARG A 231 12.12 -14.09 29.28
CA ARG A 231 13.01 -14.23 28.13
C ARG A 231 12.81 -13.11 27.10
N LEU A 232 11.56 -12.81 26.76
CA LEU A 232 11.20 -11.75 25.81
C LEU A 232 11.53 -10.36 26.38
N LYS A 233 11.37 -10.15 27.70
CA LYS A 233 11.76 -8.92 28.37
C LYS A 233 13.28 -8.76 28.45
N ALA A 234 14.03 -9.83 28.70
CA ALA A 234 15.50 -9.75 28.83
C ALA A 234 16.17 -9.26 27.54
N ARG A 235 15.55 -9.48 26.37
CA ARG A 235 16.05 -9.02 25.06
C ARG A 235 15.76 -7.55 24.76
N ARG A 236 14.83 -6.90 25.47
CA ARG A 236 14.47 -5.49 25.26
C ARG A 236 14.58 -4.70 26.56
N GLY A 237 15.45 -3.69 26.59
CA GLY A 237 15.47 -2.73 27.69
C GLY A 237 14.15 -1.95 27.75
N GLY A 238 13.48 -1.93 28.91
CA GLY A 238 12.29 -1.09 29.13
C GLY A 238 11.00 -1.86 29.46
N ARG A 239 9.86 -1.36 28.96
CA ARG A 239 8.54 -1.96 29.17
C ARG A 239 8.51 -3.35 28.52
N ALA A 240 7.87 -4.31 29.20
CA ALA A 240 7.71 -5.66 28.65
C ALA A 240 6.98 -5.58 27.30
N PRO A 241 7.60 -6.07 26.20
CA PRO A 241 7.04 -5.91 24.86
C PRO A 241 5.79 -6.77 24.63
N VAL A 242 5.69 -7.89 25.36
CA VAL A 242 4.55 -8.81 25.30
C VAL A 242 3.85 -8.80 26.65
N SER A 243 2.52 -8.66 26.64
CA SER A 243 1.70 -8.71 27.84
C SER A 243 1.30 -10.15 28.17
N ALA A 244 1.00 -10.44 29.44
CA ALA A 244 0.49 -11.75 29.85
C ALA A 244 -0.82 -12.10 29.11
N SER A 245 -1.70 -11.12 28.88
CA SER A 245 -2.94 -11.31 28.12
C SER A 245 -2.69 -11.65 26.65
N ALA A 246 -1.67 -11.04 26.02
CA ALA A 246 -1.28 -11.39 24.66
C ALA A 246 -0.76 -12.83 24.58
N LEU A 247 0.08 -13.24 25.54
CA LEU A 247 0.64 -14.58 25.57
C LEU A 247 -0.44 -15.64 25.85
N ALA A 248 -1.40 -15.36 26.73
CA ALA A 248 -2.54 -16.22 27.00
C ALA A 248 -3.40 -16.43 25.75
N ALA A 249 -3.72 -15.36 25.01
CA ALA A 249 -4.46 -15.45 23.75
C ALA A 249 -3.70 -16.25 22.68
N CYS A 250 -2.37 -16.10 22.62
CA CYS A 250 -1.53 -16.94 21.77
C CYS A 250 -1.59 -18.41 22.19
N ARG A 251 -1.52 -18.73 23.49
CA ARG A 251 -1.58 -20.10 23.97
C ARG A 251 -2.91 -20.78 23.62
N GLU A 252 -4.03 -20.08 23.75
CA GLU A 252 -5.34 -20.57 23.32
C GLU A 252 -5.40 -20.89 21.82
N LEU A 253 -4.71 -20.13 20.97
CA LEU A 253 -4.77 -20.31 19.52
C LEU A 253 -3.75 -21.32 18.96
N PHE A 254 -2.57 -21.43 19.56
CA PHE A 254 -1.45 -22.23 19.03
C PHE A 254 -1.25 -23.58 19.73
N VAL A 255 -1.91 -23.79 20.87
CA VAL A 255 -1.75 -25.02 21.69
C VAL A 255 -3.08 -25.76 21.92
N ALA A 256 -4.24 -25.15 21.61
CA ALA A 256 -5.51 -25.87 21.53
C ALA A 256 -5.55 -26.84 20.34
#